data_AF-A0A2E2TIU3-F1
#
_entry.id   AF-A0A2E2TIU3-F1
#
_cell.length_a   1.000
_cell.length_b   1.000
_cell.length_c   1.000
_cell.angle_alpha   90.00
_cell.angle_beta   90.00
_cell.angle_gamma   90.00
#
_symmetry.space_group_name_H-M   'P 1'
#
loop_
_entity.id
_entity.type
_entity.pdbx_description
1 polymer ?
#
loop_
_entity_poly.entity_id
_entity_poly.type
_entity_poly.pdbx_seq_one_letter_code
_entity_poly.pdbx_strand_id
1 'polypeptide(L)'
;IVKASYAPDVTVAEIARKYHVGLSTLIKWRKYALEGSLMSVKDNTPPASASEVKKLKKEVQQLQKLLGKKSLQIEILREAVELAREKKLISQQSFPWEDDIASD
;
A
#
# COMPACT_ATOMS: atom_id res chain seq x y z
N ILE A 1 22.07 -14.53 24.92
CA ILE A 1 23.41 -13.91 25.10
C ILE A 1 23.37 -12.41 24.75
N VAL A 2 23.03 -12.00 23.52
CA VAL A 2 22.97 -10.57 23.13
C VAL A 2 21.97 -9.76 23.98
N LYS A 3 20.76 -10.27 24.24
CA LYS A 3 19.79 -9.60 25.15
C LYS A 3 20.33 -9.43 26.57
N ALA A 4 21.11 -10.38 27.06
CA ALA A 4 21.69 -10.35 28.41
C ALA A 4 22.83 -9.32 28.54
N SER A 5 23.49 -8.93 27.43
CA SER A 5 24.55 -7.91 27.45
C SER A 5 24.04 -6.47 27.45
N TYR A 6 22.71 -6.27 27.45
CA TYR A 6 22.06 -4.96 27.57
C TYR A 6 21.53 -4.67 28.97
N ALA A 7 21.66 -5.60 29.93
CA ALA A 7 21.23 -5.33 31.30
C ALA A 7 22.15 -4.24 31.94
N PRO A 8 21.59 -3.29 32.71
CA PRO A 8 22.31 -2.12 33.20
C PRO A 8 23.43 -2.46 34.20
N ASP A 9 23.31 -3.61 34.88
CA ASP A 9 24.22 -4.01 35.96
C ASP A 9 25.34 -4.96 35.51
N VAL A 10 25.46 -5.26 34.22
CA VAL A 10 26.43 -6.25 33.71
C VAL A 10 27.26 -5.70 32.56
N THR A 11 28.56 -5.99 32.58
CA THR A 11 29.45 -5.61 31.47
C THR A 11 29.42 -6.65 30.35
N VAL A 12 29.64 -6.21 29.11
CA VAL A 12 29.66 -7.11 27.94
C VAL A 12 30.75 -8.18 28.08
N ALA A 13 31.88 -7.84 28.71
CA ALA A 13 32.99 -8.77 28.99
C ALA A 13 32.64 -9.84 30.03
N GLU A 14 31.84 -9.49 31.04
CA GLU A 14 31.35 -10.44 32.03
C GLU A 14 30.40 -11.47 31.42
N ILE A 15 29.47 -11.00 30.59
CA ILE A 15 28.56 -11.88 29.82
C ILE A 15 29.36 -12.75 28.84
N ALA A 16 30.35 -12.20 28.15
CA ALA A 16 31.22 -12.98 27.26
C ALA A 16 31.91 -14.14 28.01
N ARG A 17 32.45 -13.89 29.21
CA ARG A 17 33.07 -14.93 30.05
C ARG A 17 32.06 -15.96 30.56
N LYS A 18 30.89 -15.52 31.04
CA LYS A 18 29.82 -16.39 31.55
C LYS A 18 29.30 -17.38 30.51
N TYR A 19 29.23 -16.95 29.25
CA TYR A 19 28.75 -17.78 28.15
C TYR A 19 29.88 -18.39 27.30
N HIS A 20 31.15 -18.25 27.72
CA HIS A 20 32.33 -18.73 26.99
C HIS A 20 32.38 -18.27 25.52
N VAL A 21 31.92 -17.05 25.24
CA VAL A 21 31.96 -16.43 23.91
C VAL A 21 33.05 -15.37 23.86
N GLY A 22 33.77 -15.27 22.73
CA GLY A 22 34.73 -14.19 22.51
C GLY A 22 34.05 -12.80 22.58
N LEU A 23 34.67 -11.86 23.30
CA LEU A 23 34.14 -10.50 23.46
C LEU A 23 33.90 -9.80 22.11
N SER A 24 34.83 -9.95 21.17
CA SER A 24 34.71 -9.40 19.80
C SER A 24 33.49 -9.95 19.06
N THR A 25 33.19 -11.24 19.20
CA THR A 25 32.01 -11.89 18.63
C THR A 25 30.72 -11.33 19.24
N LEU A 26 30.68 -11.18 20.57
CA LEU A 26 29.50 -10.64 21.24
C LEU A 26 29.25 -9.17 20.89
N ILE A 27 30.30 -8.35 20.76
CA ILE A 27 30.19 -6.96 20.28
C ILE A 27 29.68 -6.92 18.84
N LYS A 28 30.20 -7.81 17.97
CA LYS A 28 29.75 -7.92 16.57
C LYS A 28 28.27 -8.30 16.49
N TRP A 29 27.82 -9.26 17.31
CA TRP A 29 26.40 -9.62 17.39
C TRP A 29 25.53 -8.51 17.97
N ARG A 30 26.05 -7.71 18.92
CA ARG A 30 25.35 -6.53 19.44
C ARG A 30 25.12 -5.49 18.33
N LYS A 31 26.15 -5.24 17.52
CA LYS A 31 26.06 -4.37 16.35
C LYS A 31 25.02 -4.90 15.34
N TYR A 32 25.08 -6.18 14.99
CA TYR A 32 24.09 -6.79 14.09
C TYR A 32 22.68 -6.81 14.65
N ALA A 33 22.51 -6.95 15.97
CA ALA A 33 21.19 -6.89 16.58
C ALA A 33 20.60 -5.47 16.56
N LEU A 34 21.44 -4.43 16.70
CA LEU A 34 21.00 -3.04 16.55
C LEU A 34 20.66 -2.71 15.09
N GLU A 35 21.54 -3.09 14.16
CA GLU A 35 21.30 -2.93 12.72
C GLU A 35 20.08 -3.75 12.26
N GLY A 36 19.92 -4.97 12.75
CA GLY A 36 18.77 -5.83 12.50
C GLY A 36 17.48 -5.32 13.15
N SER A 37 17.54 -4.62 14.30
CA SER A 37 16.40 -3.92 14.87
C SER A 37 16.00 -2.68 14.05
N LEU A 38 17.00 -1.95 13.52
CA LEU A 38 16.78 -0.82 12.61
C LEU A 38 16.17 -1.26 11.27
N MET A 39 16.52 -2.46 10.79
CA MET A 39 15.93 -3.07 9.60
C MET A 39 14.57 -3.72 9.89
N SER A 40 14.38 -4.41 11.02
CA SER A 40 13.12 -5.09 11.36
C SER A 40 11.96 -4.13 11.67
N VAL A 41 12.22 -2.89 12.10
CA VAL A 41 11.19 -1.84 12.18
C VAL A 41 10.80 -1.34 10.78
N LYS A 42 11.65 -1.56 9.78
CA LYS A 42 11.43 -1.19 8.38
C LYS A 42 10.89 -2.35 7.52
N ASP A 43 11.07 -3.60 7.95
CA ASP A 43 10.92 -4.81 7.14
C ASP A 43 9.83 -5.78 7.66
N ASN A 44 8.58 -5.34 7.74
CA ASN A 44 7.43 -6.24 7.58
C ASN A 44 6.60 -5.95 6.32
N THR A 45 7.11 -5.06 5.46
CA THR A 45 6.68 -4.91 4.09
C THR A 45 7.95 -4.77 3.27
N PRO A 46 8.21 -5.64 2.27
CA PRO A 46 9.32 -5.39 1.35
C PRO A 46 9.14 -3.95 0.83
N PRO A 47 10.20 -3.13 0.80
CA PRO A 47 10.09 -1.80 0.20
C PRO A 47 9.78 -2.05 -1.27
N ALA A 48 8.48 -1.97 -1.63
CA ALA A 48 8.04 -1.96 -3.01
C ALA A 48 8.98 -1.00 -3.72
N SER A 49 9.72 -1.52 -4.71
CA SER A 49 10.80 -0.75 -5.31
C SER A 49 10.22 0.61 -5.66
N ALA A 50 10.89 1.72 -5.33
CA ALA A 50 10.30 3.05 -5.53
C ALA A 50 9.85 3.26 -7.00
N SER A 51 10.36 2.44 -7.92
CA SER A 51 9.91 2.26 -9.30
C SER A 51 8.49 1.66 -9.42
N GLU A 52 8.19 0.54 -8.76
CA GLU A 52 6.86 -0.08 -8.76
C GLU A 52 5.78 0.83 -8.18
N VAL A 53 6.08 1.49 -7.05
CA VAL A 53 5.13 2.45 -6.45
C VAL A 53 4.84 3.62 -7.40
N LYS A 54 5.87 4.11 -8.11
CA LYS A 54 5.70 5.15 -9.13
C LYS A 54 4.90 4.65 -10.34
N LYS A 55 5.10 3.40 -10.76
CA LYS A 55 4.36 2.78 -11.87
C LYS A 55 2.87 2.63 -11.51
N LEU A 56 2.58 2.04 -10.36
CA LEU A 56 1.21 1.86 -9.86
C LEU A 56 0.50 3.20 -9.68
N LYS A 57 1.18 4.22 -9.14
CA LYS A 57 0.59 5.56 -9.00
C LYS A 57 0.22 6.18 -10.36
N LYS A 58 1.05 5.99 -11.39
CA LYS A 58 0.72 6.45 -12.75
C LYS A 58 -0.49 5.72 -13.32
N GLU A 59 -0.57 4.41 -13.11
CA GLU A 59 -1.69 3.59 -13.57
C GLU A 59 -3.00 4.00 -12.90
N VAL A 60 -2.98 4.24 -11.58
CA VAL A 60 -4.14 4.78 -10.84
C VAL A 60 -4.59 6.12 -11.42
N GLN A 61 -3.67 7.05 -11.69
CA GLN A 61 -4.02 8.34 -12.29
C GLN A 61 -4.61 8.20 -13.69
N GLN A 62 -4.09 7.28 -14.50
CA GLN A 62 -4.63 7.00 -15.84
C GLN A 62 -6.03 6.41 -15.76
N LEU A 63 -6.25 5.43 -14.87
CA LEU A 63 -7.55 4.82 -14.65
C LEU A 63 -8.57 5.86 -14.14
N GLN A 64 -8.21 6.71 -13.19
CA GLN A 64 -9.06 7.80 -12.72
C GLN A 64 -9.45 8.76 -13.86
N LYS A 65 -8.51 9.11 -14.73
CA LYS A 65 -8.79 9.96 -15.90
C LYS A 65 -9.73 9.29 -16.89
N LEU A 66 -9.54 7.99 -17.16
CA LEU A 66 -10.40 7.22 -18.06
C LEU A 66 -11.81 7.07 -17.48
N LEU A 67 -11.90 6.82 -16.17
CA LEU A 67 -13.18 6.73 -15.46
C LEU A 67 -13.94 8.06 -15.57
N GLY A 68 -13.30 9.19 -15.25
CA GLY A 68 -13.94 10.51 -15.36
C GLY A 68 -14.47 10.82 -16.77
N LYS A 69 -13.75 10.40 -17.83
CA LYS A 69 -14.24 10.54 -19.22
C LYS A 69 -15.50 9.69 -19.48
N LYS A 70 -15.53 8.44 -19.00
CA LYS A 70 -16.69 7.56 -19.16
C LYS A 70 -17.89 8.04 -18.33
N SER A 71 -17.66 8.53 -17.11
CA SER A 71 -18.71 9.11 -16.26
C SER A 71 -19.37 10.31 -16.93
N LEU A 72 -18.57 11.23 -17.49
CA LEU A 72 -19.11 12.37 -18.23
C LEU A 72 -19.90 11.94 -19.47
N GLN A 73 -19.41 10.94 -20.22
CA GLN A 73 -20.14 10.42 -21.38
C GLN A 73 -21.48 9.81 -20.98
N ILE A 74 -21.54 9.08 -19.87
CA ILE A 74 -22.79 8.51 -19.33
C ILE A 74 -23.77 9.62 -18.95
N GLU A 75 -23.31 10.69 -18.30
CA GLU A 75 -24.14 11.83 -17.92
C GLU A 75 -24.75 12.54 -19.14
N ILE A 76 -23.93 12.83 -20.17
CA ILE A 76 -24.41 13.43 -21.42
C ILE A 76 -25.42 12.52 -22.12
N LEU A 77 -25.19 11.20 -22.11
CA LEU A 77 -26.12 10.24 -22.71
C LEU A 77 -27.44 10.18 -21.94
N ARG A 78 -27.41 10.25 -20.61
CA ARG A 78 -28.62 10.34 -19.77
C ARG A 78 -29.42 11.59 -20.13
N GLU A 79 -28.78 12.74 -20.18
CA GLU A 79 -29.43 14.00 -20.56
C GLU A 79 -30.03 13.93 -21.98
N ALA A 80 -29.29 13.35 -22.94
CA ALA A 80 -29.80 13.15 -24.30
C ALA A 80 -31.03 12.22 -24.35
N VAL A 81 -31.05 11.16 -23.54
CA VAL A 81 -32.18 10.23 -23.41
C VAL A 81 -33.39 10.93 -22.79
N GLU A 82 -33.19 11.71 -21.72
CA GLU A 82 -34.26 12.50 -21.08
C GLU A 82 -34.87 13.50 -22.08
N LEU A 83 -34.03 14.28 -22.77
CA LEU A 83 -34.49 15.22 -23.81
C LEU A 83 -35.23 14.51 -24.97
N ALA A 84 -34.77 13.33 -25.37
CA ALA A 84 -35.43 12.55 -26.42
C ALA A 84 -36.79 12.00 -25.95
N ARG A 85 -36.92 11.61 -24.68
CA ARG A 85 -38.20 11.22 -24.05
C ARG A 85 -39.16 12.41 -23.98
N GLU A 86 -38.69 13.58 -23.55
CA GLU A 86 -39.51 14.81 -23.51
C GLU A 86 -40.07 15.17 -24.90
N LYS A 87 -39.22 15.06 -25.93
CA LYS A 87 -39.59 15.33 -27.32
C LYS A 87 -40.36 14.19 -28.01
N LYS A 88 -40.64 13.09 -27.30
CA LYS A 88 -41.30 11.88 -27.82
C LYS A 88 -40.60 11.28 -29.05
N LEU A 89 -39.28 11.39 -29.10
CA LEU A 89 -38.43 10.85 -30.18
C LEU A 89 -38.08 9.38 -29.95
N ILE A 90 -38.14 8.90 -28.70
CA ILE A 90 -37.88 7.51 -28.31
C ILE A 90 -38.99 6.98 -27.40
N SER A 91 -39.05 5.64 -27.24
CA SER A 91 -39.97 4.98 -26.32
C SER A 91 -39.73 5.43 -24.87
N GLN A 92 -40.82 5.56 -24.10
CA GLN A 92 -40.79 5.87 -22.66
C GLN A 92 -40.44 4.65 -21.79
N GLN A 93 -40.26 3.47 -22.40
CA GLN A 93 -39.82 2.29 -21.68
C GLN A 93 -38.41 2.50 -21.13
N SER A 94 -38.21 2.05 -19.89
CA SER A 94 -36.89 1.96 -19.27
C SER A 94 -36.02 1.01 -20.11
N PHE A 95 -34.81 1.43 -20.42
CA PHE A 95 -33.87 0.54 -21.10
C PHE A 95 -33.34 -0.48 -20.09
N PRO A 96 -33.14 -1.76 -20.49
CA PRO A 96 -32.70 -2.81 -19.58
C PRO A 96 -31.39 -2.55 -18.84
N TRP A 97 -30.52 -1.68 -19.36
CA TRP A 97 -29.23 -1.33 -18.79
C TRP A 97 -29.29 -0.06 -17.91
N GLU A 98 -30.41 0.66 -17.85
CA GLU A 98 -30.53 1.86 -17.00
C GLU A 98 -30.45 1.49 -15.51
N ASP A 99 -30.95 0.31 -15.13
CA ASP A 99 -30.93 -0.20 -13.75
C ASP A 99 -29.50 -0.51 -13.27
N ASP A 100 -28.63 -1.01 -14.16
CA ASP A 100 -27.23 -1.35 -13.84
C ASP A 100 -26.39 -0.10 -13.50
N ILE A 101 -26.79 1.09 -13.96
CA ILE A 101 -26.05 2.35 -13.77
C ILE A 101 -26.64 3.18 -12.61
N ALA A 102 -27.83 2.83 -12.10
CA ALA A 102 -28.43 3.49 -10.94
C ALA A 102 -28.01 2.87 -9.59
N SER A 103 -27.31 1.73 -9.62
CA SER A 103 -26.96 0.95 -8.42
C SER A 103 -25.61 1.33 -7.77
N ASP A 104 -24.94 2.39 -8.22
CA ASP A 104 -23.66 2.90 -7.68
C ASP A 104 -23.89 4.19 -6.86
#